data_AF-A0A285JGD6-F1
#
_entry.id   AF-A0A285JGD6-F1
#
_cell.length_a   1.000
_cell.length_b   1.000
_cell.length_c   1.000
_cell.angle_alpha   90.00
_cell.angle_beta   90.00
_cell.angle_gamma   90.00
#
_symmetry.space_group_name_H-M   'P 1'
#
loop_
_entity.id
_entity.type
_entity.pdbx_description
1 polymer ?
#
loop_
_entity_poly.entity_id
_entity_poly.type
_entity_poly.pdbx_seq_one_letter_code
_entity_poly.pdbx_strand_id
1 'polypeptide(L)'
;MTRTDIRIFDPRTGELVRRCAGPTPAGLCPIIGEDGVVPCAGLLIAPAGADPEYWPLSVPRGYRHCDLPWNERAWAYARRAQRSHARWAQGLAEETARIFRLAAKGDRRYRDMDEYELRTTALWRWRKSPFAEADRSREERSRHRAGAYLSYIRQRHSSAGRP
;
A
#
# COMPACT_ATOMS: atom_id res chain seq x y z
N MET A 1 3.32 18.25 12.04
CA MET A 1 3.41 16.77 11.98
C MET A 1 2.21 16.21 12.74
N THR A 2 1.27 15.56 12.06
CA THR A 2 0.15 14.88 12.72
C THR A 2 0.71 13.82 13.66
N ARG A 3 0.41 13.94 14.96
CA ARG A 3 0.85 13.03 16.01
C ARG A 3 0.32 11.63 15.66
N THR A 4 1.20 10.73 15.21
CA THR A 4 0.80 9.37 14.81
C THR A 4 0.35 8.64 16.08
N ASP A 5 -0.96 8.47 16.26
CA ASP A 5 -1.53 7.70 17.36
C ASP A 5 -1.42 6.20 17.01
N ILE A 6 -0.39 5.53 17.53
CA ILE A 6 -0.17 4.10 17.33
C ILE A 6 -0.91 3.36 18.42
N ARG A 7 -1.82 2.50 18.00
CA ARG A 7 -2.57 1.59 18.85
C ARG A 7 -1.78 0.30 19.02
N ILE A 8 -1.65 -0.14 20.26
CA ILE A 8 -0.99 -1.39 20.65
C ILE A 8 -2.08 -2.32 21.16
N PHE A 9 -2.22 -3.49 20.55
CA PHE A 9 -3.25 -4.47 20.86
C PHE A 9 -2.67 -5.76 21.42
N ASP A 10 -3.46 -6.42 22.27
CA ASP A 10 -3.16 -7.77 22.73
C ASP A 10 -3.37 -8.76 21.56
N PRO A 11 -2.39 -9.62 21.24
CA PRO A 11 -2.49 -10.55 20.12
C PRO A 11 -3.52 -11.67 20.31
N ARG A 12 -3.91 -11.97 21.56
CA ARG A 12 -4.88 -13.01 21.90
C ARG A 12 -6.31 -12.48 21.89
N THR A 13 -6.53 -11.30 22.47
CA THR A 13 -7.89 -10.74 22.59
C THR A 13 -8.23 -9.73 21.50
N GLY A 14 -7.22 -9.16 20.83
CA GLY A 14 -7.40 -8.07 19.89
C GLY A 14 -7.76 -6.73 20.55
N GLU A 15 -7.77 -6.67 21.88
CA GLU A 15 -8.14 -5.45 22.62
C GLU A 15 -7.01 -4.43 22.63
N LEU A 16 -7.38 -3.15 22.65
CA LEU A 16 -6.43 -2.06 22.74
C LEU A 16 -5.81 -2.02 24.15
N VAL A 17 -4.51 -2.30 24.24
CA VAL A 17 -3.74 -2.27 25.49
C VAL A 17 -3.21 -0.87 25.77
N ARG A 18 -2.65 -0.20 24.75
CA ARG A 18 -1.95 1.08 24.93
C ARG A 18 -1.92 1.91 23.64
N ARG A 19 -1.66 3.20 23.79
CA ARG A 19 -1.33 4.12 22.69
C ARG A 19 0.12 4.61 22.79
N CYS A 20 0.76 4.79 21.65
CA CYS A 20 2.14 5.25 21.51
C CYS A 20 2.22 6.35 20.45
N ALA A 21 3.05 7.38 20.71
CA ALA A 21 3.26 8.48 19.75
C ALA A 21 4.27 8.13 18.63
N GLY A 22 4.91 6.96 18.73
CA GLY A 22 5.90 6.48 17.77
C GLY A 22 7.34 6.80 18.12
N PRO A 23 8.27 6.47 17.21
CA PRO A 23 9.67 6.76 17.42
C PRO A 23 9.96 8.26 17.33
N THR A 24 11.06 8.69 17.92
CA THR A 24 11.62 10.04 17.78
C THR A 24 12.01 10.33 16.33
N PRO A 25 12.30 11.59 15.95
CA PRO A 25 12.82 11.90 14.61
C PRO A 25 14.09 11.13 14.23
N ALA A 26 14.87 10.66 15.22
CA ALA A 26 16.04 9.80 15.02
C ALA A 26 15.70 8.31 14.82
N GLY A 27 14.41 7.93 14.82
CA GLY A 27 13.95 6.55 14.65
C GLY A 27 13.99 5.69 15.91
N LEU A 28 14.21 6.28 17.09
CA LEU A 28 14.36 5.56 18.36
C LEU A 28 13.05 5.53 19.15
N CYS A 29 12.78 4.44 19.89
CA CYS A 29 11.65 4.40 20.80
C CYS A 29 11.92 5.29 22.03
N PRO A 30 11.07 6.29 22.33
CA PRO A 30 11.31 7.18 23.46
C PRO A 30 11.03 6.54 24.84
N ILE A 31 10.45 5.33 24.87
CA ILE A 31 10.03 4.63 26.09
C ILE A 31 10.72 3.25 26.17
N ILE A 32 11.88 3.11 25.54
CA ILE A 32 12.63 1.85 25.57
C ILE A 32 13.04 1.53 27.01
N GLY A 33 12.87 0.26 27.43
CA GLY A 33 13.27 -0.18 28.76
C GLY A 33 14.80 -0.12 28.96
N GLU A 34 15.24 -0.25 30.21
CA GLU A 34 16.68 -0.30 30.54
C GLU A 34 17.40 -1.49 29.87
N ASP A 35 16.66 -2.58 29.61
CA ASP A 35 17.12 -3.75 28.86
C ASP A 35 17.17 -3.53 27.33
N GLY A 36 16.76 -2.35 26.88
CA GLY A 36 16.69 -1.98 25.47
C GLY A 36 15.47 -2.59 24.74
N VAL A 37 14.51 -3.20 25.44
CA VAL A 37 13.32 -3.79 24.81
C VAL A 37 12.22 -2.73 24.67
N VAL A 38 11.54 -2.72 23.52
CA VAL A 38 10.44 -1.77 23.28
C VAL A 38 9.17 -2.23 24.00
N PRO A 39 8.35 -1.31 24.55
CA PRO A 39 7.14 -1.68 25.31
C PRO A 39 6.07 -2.42 24.49
N CYS A 40 6.13 -2.36 23.17
CA CYS A 40 5.23 -3.11 22.29
C CYS A 40 5.74 -4.52 21.95
N ALA A 41 6.90 -4.96 22.48
CA ALA A 41 7.43 -6.29 22.21
C ALA A 41 6.45 -7.39 22.66
N GLY A 42 6.15 -8.32 21.77
CA GLY A 42 5.15 -9.37 21.98
C GLY A 42 3.69 -8.94 21.77
N LEU A 43 3.44 -7.72 21.28
CA LEU A 43 2.10 -7.17 21.03
C LEU A 43 1.89 -6.89 19.53
N LEU A 44 0.65 -6.56 19.17
CA LEU A 44 0.31 -6.08 17.84
C LEU A 44 0.33 -4.55 17.83
N ILE A 45 0.81 -3.91 16.77
CA ILE A 45 0.76 -2.44 16.63
C ILE A 45 0.06 -2.04 15.33
N ALA A 46 -0.70 -0.94 15.34
CA ALA A 46 -1.25 -0.32 14.14
C ALA A 46 -1.45 1.19 14.32
N PRO A 47 -1.23 2.04 13.30
CA PRO A 47 -1.59 3.44 13.36
C PRO A 47 -3.11 3.65 13.40
N ALA A 48 -3.57 4.79 13.89
CA ALA A 48 -4.97 5.17 13.79
C ALA A 48 -5.41 5.28 12.32
N GLY A 49 -6.44 4.51 11.93
CA GLY A 49 -6.95 4.47 10.55
C GLY A 49 -6.16 3.58 9.60
N ALA A 50 -5.37 2.63 10.13
CA ALA A 50 -4.67 1.66 9.31
C ALA A 50 -5.65 0.72 8.57
N ASP A 51 -5.24 0.28 7.38
CA ASP A 51 -5.93 -0.73 6.60
C ASP A 51 -5.73 -2.13 7.23
N PRO A 52 -6.80 -2.88 7.55
CA PRO A 52 -6.71 -4.24 8.11
C PRO A 52 -5.98 -5.26 7.23
N GLU A 53 -5.81 -5.01 5.93
CA GLU A 53 -5.06 -5.90 5.04
C GLU A 53 -3.54 -5.82 5.29
N TYR A 54 -3.05 -4.66 5.73
CA TYR A 54 -1.62 -4.36 5.90
C TYR A 54 -1.21 -4.17 7.37
N TRP A 55 -2.18 -4.25 8.28
CA TRP A 55 -2.06 -4.07 9.72
C TRP A 55 -3.07 -4.99 10.43
N PRO A 56 -2.83 -5.42 11.68
CA PRO A 56 -1.78 -4.98 12.58
C PRO A 56 -0.45 -5.74 12.44
N LEU A 57 0.66 -5.10 12.81
CA LEU A 57 2.00 -5.67 12.79
C LEU A 57 2.28 -6.38 14.12
N SER A 58 2.62 -7.66 14.06
CA SER A 58 3.13 -8.37 15.24
C SER A 58 4.56 -7.94 15.56
N VAL A 59 4.80 -7.48 16.78
CA VAL A 59 6.14 -7.15 17.27
C VAL A 59 6.68 -8.38 18.03
N PRO A 60 7.83 -8.94 17.64
CA PRO A 60 8.41 -10.08 18.36
C PRO A 60 8.67 -9.79 19.84
N ARG A 61 8.72 -10.84 20.67
CA ARG A 61 9.16 -10.70 22.06
C ARG A 61 10.64 -10.32 22.11
N GLY A 62 11.05 -9.53 23.11
CA GLY A 62 12.43 -9.07 23.28
C GLY A 62 12.91 -8.10 22.20
N TYR A 63 12.01 -7.58 21.37
CA TYR A 63 12.37 -6.71 20.26
C TYR A 63 12.87 -5.35 20.75
N ARG A 64 13.93 -4.83 20.10
CA ARG A 64 14.64 -3.61 20.54
C ARG A 64 14.51 -2.43 19.57
N HIS A 65 13.75 -2.60 18.49
CA HIS A 65 13.59 -1.60 17.44
C HIS A 65 12.12 -1.31 17.19
N CYS A 66 11.81 -0.08 16.76
CA CYS A 66 10.45 0.29 16.35
C CYS A 66 10.34 0.20 14.83
N ASP A 67 9.62 -0.81 14.31
CA ASP A 67 9.45 -1.02 12.86
C ASP A 67 8.29 -0.21 12.26
N LEU A 68 7.62 0.62 13.06
CA LEU A 68 6.52 1.46 12.59
C LEU A 68 6.89 2.28 11.34
N PRO A 69 8.04 2.99 11.27
CA PRO A 69 8.39 3.77 10.08
C PRO A 69 8.55 2.92 8.82
N TRP A 70 8.96 1.66 8.97
CA TRP A 70 9.11 0.72 7.87
C TRP A 70 7.76 0.28 7.32
N ASN A 71 6.81 -0.06 8.20
CA ASN A 71 5.47 -0.46 7.75
C ASN A 71 4.63 0.72 7.24
N GLU A 72 4.80 1.92 7.79
CA GLU A 72 4.22 3.15 7.23
C GLU A 72 4.71 3.42 5.81
N ARG A 73 6.00 3.18 5.53
CA ARG A 73 6.55 3.26 4.17
C ARG A 73 5.94 2.20 3.26
N ALA A 74 5.86 0.96 3.70
CA ALA A 74 5.22 -0.12 2.94
C ALA A 74 3.77 0.23 2.57
N TRP A 75 2.98 0.69 3.54
CA TRP A 75 1.61 1.16 3.33
C TRP A 75 1.52 2.37 2.41
N ALA A 76 2.43 3.35 2.56
CA ALA A 76 2.48 4.50 1.66
C ALA A 76 2.76 4.09 0.21
N TYR A 77 3.62 3.09 -0.01
CA TYR A 77 3.87 2.52 -1.34
C TYR A 77 2.67 1.73 -1.85
N ALA A 78 2.00 0.92 -1.02
CA ALA A 78 0.78 0.22 -1.40
C ALA A 78 -0.32 1.20 -1.85
N ARG A 79 -0.56 2.28 -1.09
CA ARG A 79 -1.51 3.33 -1.47
C ARG A 79 -1.10 4.07 -2.75
N ARG A 80 0.20 4.28 -2.98
CA ARG A 80 0.68 4.85 -4.25
C ARG A 80 0.39 3.92 -5.42
N ALA A 81 0.58 2.60 -5.26
CA ALA A 81 0.23 1.62 -6.27
C ALA A 81 -1.28 1.63 -6.58
N GLN A 82 -2.13 1.61 -5.54
CA GLN A 82 -3.59 1.70 -5.70
C GLN A 82 -4.00 2.98 -6.43
N ARG A 83 -3.43 4.14 -6.08
CA ARG A 83 -3.72 5.40 -6.79
C ARG A 83 -3.28 5.37 -8.26
N SER A 84 -2.10 4.82 -8.55
CA SER A 84 -1.65 4.64 -9.93
C SER A 84 -2.59 3.73 -10.72
N HIS A 85 -3.05 2.64 -10.11
CA HIS A 85 -4.03 1.74 -10.71
C HIS A 85 -5.36 2.44 -11.00
N ALA A 86 -5.87 3.20 -10.02
CA ALA A 86 -7.12 3.96 -10.17
C ALA A 86 -7.04 5.00 -11.30
N ARG A 87 -5.92 5.74 -11.41
CA ARG A 87 -5.69 6.67 -12.54
C ARG A 87 -5.64 5.95 -13.88
N TRP A 88 -4.97 4.79 -13.92
CA TRP A 88 -4.93 3.98 -15.13
C TRP A 88 -6.33 3.54 -15.56
N ALA A 89 -7.17 3.09 -14.62
CA ALA A 89 -8.54 2.66 -14.88
C ALA A 89 -9.44 3.84 -15.31
N GLN A 90 -9.27 5.00 -14.68
CA GLN A 90 -9.98 6.22 -15.06
C GLN A 90 -9.65 6.64 -16.50
N GLY A 91 -8.36 6.67 -16.88
CA GLY A 91 -7.96 7.00 -18.24
C GLY A 91 -8.48 6.02 -19.29
N LEU A 92 -8.60 4.73 -18.94
CA LEU A 92 -9.26 3.74 -19.79
C LEU A 92 -10.75 4.07 -19.99
N ALA A 93 -11.45 4.42 -18.92
CA ALA A 93 -12.86 4.81 -19.01
C ALA A 93 -13.05 6.06 -19.89
N GLU A 94 -12.16 7.05 -19.77
CA GLU A 94 -12.17 8.27 -20.59
C GLU A 94 -11.91 7.99 -22.07
N GLU A 95 -10.90 7.17 -22.42
CA GLU A 95 -10.63 6.80 -23.82
C GLU A 95 -11.76 5.93 -24.39
N THR A 96 -12.35 5.06 -23.58
CA THR A 96 -13.55 4.29 -23.96
C THR A 96 -14.68 5.25 -24.32
N ALA A 97 -15.04 6.17 -23.42
CA ALA A 97 -16.09 7.16 -23.67
C ALA A 97 -15.78 8.04 -24.90
N ARG A 98 -14.51 8.37 -25.15
CA ARG A 98 -14.10 9.10 -26.35
C ARG A 98 -14.37 8.31 -27.63
N ILE A 99 -13.98 7.04 -27.69
CA ILE A 99 -14.15 6.20 -28.89
C ILE A 99 -15.63 5.97 -29.18
N PHE A 100 -16.43 5.69 -28.16
CA PHE A 100 -17.88 5.57 -28.31
C PHE A 100 -18.50 6.86 -28.87
N ARG A 101 -18.07 8.04 -28.39
CA ARG A 101 -18.51 9.33 -28.95
C ARG A 101 -18.08 9.52 -30.41
N LEU A 102 -16.93 9.02 -30.82
CA LEU A 102 -16.48 9.09 -32.22
C LEU A 102 -17.28 8.14 -33.12
N ALA A 103 -17.55 6.93 -32.66
CA ALA A 103 -18.40 5.97 -33.37
C ALA A 103 -19.82 6.53 -33.56
N ALA A 104 -20.43 7.09 -32.51
CA ALA A 104 -21.75 7.71 -32.57
C ALA A 104 -21.83 8.92 -33.52
N LYS A 105 -20.70 9.61 -33.76
CA LYS A 105 -20.59 10.70 -34.74
C LYS A 105 -20.35 10.22 -36.17
N GLY A 106 -20.28 8.91 -36.40
CA GLY A 106 -20.04 8.32 -37.72
C GLY A 106 -18.59 8.37 -38.18
N ASP A 107 -17.61 8.49 -37.26
CA ASP A 107 -16.18 8.42 -37.62
C ASP A 107 -15.91 7.10 -38.34
N ARG A 108 -15.41 7.19 -39.58
CA ARG A 108 -15.21 6.04 -40.48
C ARG A 108 -14.41 4.90 -39.83
N ARG A 109 -13.53 5.20 -38.87
CA ARG A 109 -12.70 4.19 -38.21
C ARG A 109 -13.47 3.32 -37.22
N TYR A 110 -14.59 3.80 -36.69
CA TYR A 110 -15.28 3.18 -35.56
C TYR A 110 -16.78 2.96 -35.80
N ARG A 111 -17.37 3.60 -36.81
CA ARG A 111 -18.82 3.60 -37.06
C ARG A 111 -19.42 2.21 -37.31
N ASP A 112 -18.61 1.29 -37.84
CA ASP A 112 -19.03 -0.07 -38.21
C ASP A 112 -18.63 -1.11 -37.14
N MET A 113 -18.02 -0.66 -36.03
CA MET A 113 -17.58 -1.53 -34.94
C MET A 113 -18.70 -1.77 -33.92
N ASP A 114 -18.77 -2.99 -33.40
CA ASP A 114 -19.66 -3.32 -32.28
C ASP A 114 -19.11 -2.84 -30.91
N GLU A 115 -19.92 -2.97 -29.85
CA GLU A 115 -19.53 -2.52 -28.50
C GLU A 115 -18.24 -3.19 -28.00
N TYR A 116 -18.06 -4.48 -28.30
CA TYR A 116 -16.91 -5.25 -27.87
C TYR A 116 -15.64 -4.80 -28.61
N GLU A 117 -15.74 -4.57 -29.92
CA GLU A 117 -14.67 -4.04 -30.75
C GLU A 117 -14.27 -2.62 -30.33
N LEU A 118 -15.23 -1.76 -30.00
CA LEU A 118 -14.98 -0.41 -29.49
C LEU A 118 -14.22 -0.44 -28.15
N ARG A 119 -14.66 -1.28 -27.20
CA ARG A 119 -13.99 -1.44 -25.90
C ARG A 119 -12.59 -2.02 -26.05
N THR A 120 -12.43 -3.02 -26.91
CA THR A 120 -11.13 -3.63 -27.20
C THR A 120 -10.18 -2.62 -27.83
N THR A 121 -10.68 -1.83 -28.78
CA THR A 121 -9.93 -0.74 -29.42
C THR A 121 -9.51 0.32 -28.40
N ALA A 122 -10.42 0.71 -27.49
CA ALA A 122 -10.11 1.64 -26.40
C ALA A 122 -9.00 1.14 -25.50
N LEU A 123 -9.08 -0.13 -25.09
CA LEU A 123 -8.07 -0.77 -24.28
C LEU A 123 -6.70 -0.77 -24.95
N TRP A 124 -6.63 -1.14 -26.24
CA TRP A 124 -5.37 -1.17 -26.99
C TRP A 124 -4.76 0.22 -27.15
N ARG A 125 -5.58 1.22 -27.49
CA ARG A 125 -5.13 2.61 -27.65
C ARG A 125 -4.65 3.18 -26.32
N TRP A 126 -5.42 2.98 -25.25
CA TRP A 126 -5.05 3.44 -23.92
C TRP A 126 -3.75 2.79 -23.45
N ARG A 127 -3.62 1.46 -23.57
CA ARG A 127 -2.41 0.71 -23.15
C ARG A 127 -1.12 1.22 -23.80
N LYS A 128 -1.19 1.68 -25.05
CA LYS A 128 -0.05 2.22 -25.81
C LYS A 128 0.19 3.71 -25.55
N SER A 129 -0.65 4.37 -24.75
CA SER A 129 -0.46 5.78 -24.43
C SER A 129 0.69 5.96 -23.42
N PRO A 130 1.48 7.05 -23.53
CA PRO A 130 2.55 7.32 -22.57
C PRO A 130 2.02 7.52 -21.14
N PHE A 131 0.77 7.95 -20.97
CA PHE A 131 0.13 8.12 -19.66
C PHE A 131 -0.15 6.76 -19.00
N ALA A 132 -0.71 5.80 -19.75
CA ALA A 132 -0.96 4.45 -19.26
C ALA A 132 0.34 3.73 -18.90
N GLU A 133 1.37 3.83 -19.74
CA GLU A 133 2.70 3.25 -19.48
C GLU A 133 3.34 3.85 -18.22
N ALA A 134 3.26 5.17 -18.07
CA ALA A 134 3.77 5.86 -16.89
C ALA A 134 3.07 5.40 -15.61
N ASP A 135 1.74 5.28 -15.63
CA ASP A 135 1.00 4.84 -14.44
C ASP A 135 1.22 3.37 -14.11
N ARG A 136 1.31 2.48 -15.12
CA ARG A 136 1.73 1.08 -14.92
C ARG A 136 3.11 0.98 -14.31
N SER A 137 4.08 1.71 -14.84
CA SER A 137 5.45 1.73 -14.32
C SER A 137 5.52 2.26 -12.89
N ARG A 138 4.71 3.27 -12.54
CA ARG A 138 4.61 3.79 -11.17
C ARG A 138 3.95 2.80 -10.22
N GLU A 139 2.89 2.12 -10.67
CA GLU A 139 2.20 1.07 -9.93
C GLU A 139 3.18 -0.07 -9.61
N GLU A 140 3.88 -0.57 -10.62
CA GLU A 140 4.85 -1.66 -10.49
C GLU A 140 5.98 -1.29 -9.52
N ARG A 141 6.63 -0.13 -9.69
CA ARG A 141 7.67 0.34 -8.76
C ARG A 141 7.16 0.45 -7.33
N SER A 142 5.92 0.91 -7.15
CA SER A 142 5.33 1.07 -5.82
C SER A 142 4.99 -0.29 -5.20
N ARG A 143 4.44 -1.23 -5.98
CA ARG A 143 4.20 -2.61 -5.54
C ARG A 143 5.50 -3.33 -5.19
N HIS A 144 6.51 -3.21 -6.03
CA HIS A 144 7.82 -3.81 -5.78
C HIS A 144 8.43 -3.29 -4.48
N ARG A 145 8.39 -1.98 -4.24
CA ARG A 145 8.86 -1.38 -2.98
C ARG A 145 8.05 -1.90 -1.79
N ALA A 146 6.72 -1.89 -1.86
CA ALA A 146 5.88 -2.44 -0.79
C ALA A 146 6.18 -3.93 -0.53
N GLY A 147 6.33 -4.74 -1.58
CA GLY A 147 6.65 -6.16 -1.50
C GLY A 147 8.02 -6.46 -0.89
N ALA A 148 9.04 -5.66 -1.22
CA ALA A 148 10.37 -5.78 -0.61
C ALA A 148 10.31 -5.56 0.91
N TYR A 149 9.53 -4.56 1.36
CA TYR A 149 9.32 -4.31 2.79
C TYR A 149 8.56 -5.44 3.48
N LEU A 150 7.48 -5.94 2.87
CA LEU A 150 6.71 -7.05 3.43
C LEU A 150 7.55 -8.35 3.50
N SER A 151 8.39 -8.59 2.48
CA SER A 151 9.27 -9.77 2.45
C SER A 151 10.33 -9.69 3.55
N TYR A 152 10.90 -8.51 3.79
CA TYR A 152 11.82 -8.26 4.89
C TYR A 152 11.20 -8.52 6.27
N ILE A 153 9.97 -8.04 6.49
CA ILE A 153 9.22 -8.29 7.73
C ILE A 153 8.98 -9.80 7.92
N ARG A 154 8.53 -10.51 6.87
CA ARG A 154 8.33 -11.98 6.93
C ARG A 154 9.62 -12.73 7.24
N GLN A 155 10.73 -12.35 6.61
CA GLN A 155 12.04 -12.95 6.86
C GLN A 155 12.46 -12.75 8.31
N ARG A 156 12.32 -11.54 8.85
CA ARG A 156 12.62 -11.25 10.26
C ARG A 156 11.75 -12.02 11.24
N HIS A 157 10.47 -12.17 10.95
CA HIS A 157 9.57 -12.99 11.78
C HIS A 157 10.00 -14.46 11.81
N SER A 158 10.46 -14.98 10.67
CA SER A 158 10.96 -16.36 10.56
C SER A 158 12.25 -16.58 11.35
N SER A 159 13.11 -15.54 11.43
CA SER A 159 14.37 -15.60 12.18
C SER A 159 14.21 -15.41 13.69
N ALA A 160 13.23 -14.61 14.13
CA ALA A 160 12.95 -14.37 15.56
C ALA A 160 12.23 -15.54 16.25
N GLY A 161 11.75 -16.54 15.48
CA GLY A 161 11.11 -17.75 15.98
C GLY A 161 12.04 -18.96 16.14
N ARG A 162 13.35 -18.81 15.93
CA ARG A 162 14.33 -19.86 16.29
C ARG A 162 14.86 -19.61 17.71
N PRO A 163 14.78 -20.60 18.62
CA PRO A 163 15.37 -20.51 19.95
C PRO A 163 16.89 -20.33 19.89
#